data_AF-A0A9W4T6T7-F1
#
_entry.id   AF-A0A9W4T6T7-F1
#
_cell.length_a   1.000
_cell.length_b   1.000
_cell.length_c   1.000
_cell.angle_alpha   90.00
_cell.angle_beta   90.00
_cell.angle_gamma   90.00
#
_symmetry.space_group_name_H-M   'P 1'
#
loop_
_entity.id
_entity.type
_entity.pdbx_description
1 polymer ?
#
loop_
_entity_poly.entity_id
_entity_poly.type
_entity_poly.pdbx_seq_one_letter_code
_entity_poly.pdbx_strand_id
1 'polypeptide(L)' 'QLKYIDSMQFMNSSLATLTKNLGDDYPITTEYFKKQGYSPEQISLAYRKGIFPHEYIDSHNRFKETELPLIQ' A
#
# COMPACT_ATOMS: atom_id res chain seq x y z
N GLN A 1 35.28 12.12 4.47
CA GLN A 1 34.70 11.29 5.54
C GLN A 1 33.18 11.32 5.39
N LEU A 2 32.53 10.19 5.13
CA LEU A 2 31.07 10.09 5.07
C LEU A 2 30.51 10.16 6.49
N LYS A 3 29.69 11.17 6.80
CA LYS A 3 28.87 11.18 8.02
C LYS A 3 27.60 10.41 7.72
N TYR A 4 27.50 9.19 8.24
CA TYR A 4 26.24 8.47 8.28
C TYR A 4 25.31 9.22 9.23
N ILE A 5 24.36 9.96 8.66
CA ILE A 5 23.25 10.52 9.41
C ILE A 5 22.25 9.38 9.51
N ASP A 6 22.15 8.79 10.69
CA ASP A 6 21.10 7.82 10.98
C ASP A 6 19.75 8.51 10.76
N SER A 7 19.07 8.14 9.67
CA SER A 7 17.74 8.64 9.35
C SER A 7 16.67 7.99 10.23
N MET A 8 17.03 7.13 11.19
CA MET A 8 16.20 6.84 12.36
C MET A 8 16.13 8.05 13.29
N GLN A 9 15.70 9.21 12.76
CA GLN A 9 14.86 10.08 13.55
C GLN A 9 13.63 9.24 13.88
N PHE A 10 13.67 8.60 15.06
CA PHE A 10 12.55 7.93 15.68
C PHE A 10 11.34 8.84 15.45
N MET A 11 10.41 8.41 14.60
CA MET A 11 9.16 9.12 14.45
C MET A 11 8.61 9.31 15.87
N ASN A 12 8.38 10.56 16.29
CA ASN A 12 7.92 10.88 17.66
C ASN A 12 6.62 10.16 18.04
N SER A 13 5.98 9.49 17.07
CA SER A 13 4.80 8.69 17.23
C SER A 13 4.89 7.42 16.38
N SER A 14 4.21 6.36 16.81
CA SER A 14 4.16 5.11 16.05
C SER A 14 3.60 5.34 14.64
N LEU A 15 4.02 4.51 13.68
CA LEU A 15 3.44 4.55 12.33
C LEU A 15 1.92 4.40 12.36
N ALA A 16 1.39 3.54 13.24
CA ALA A 16 -0.05 3.35 13.42
C ALA A 16 -0.78 4.61 13.93
N THR A 17 -0.09 5.46 14.69
CA THR A 17 -0.63 6.75 15.14
C THR A 17 -0.57 7.77 14.01
N LEU A 18 0.55 7.85 13.29
CA LEU A 18 0.73 8.77 12.17
C LEU A 18 -0.26 8.47 11.04
N THR A 19 -0.59 7.20 10.81
CA THR A 19 -1.57 6.81 9.79
C THR A 19 -2.97 7.33 10.08
N LYS A 20 -3.30 7.68 11.34
CA LYS A 20 -4.60 8.30 11.68
C LYS A 20 -4.74 9.72 11.15
N ASN A 21 -3.64 10.36 10.76
CA ASN A 21 -3.67 11.68 10.13
C ASN A 21 -4.01 11.59 8.63
N LEU A 22 -3.97 10.40 8.02
CA LEU A 22 -4.56 10.21 6.71
C LEU A 22 -6.08 10.25 6.90
N GLY A 23 -6.72 11.29 6.36
CA GLY A 23 -8.17 11.35 6.30
C GLY A 23 -8.75 10.34 5.31
N ASP A 24 -10.07 10.27 5.25
CA ASP A 24 -10.79 9.38 4.33
C ASP A 24 -11.17 10.06 2.99
N ASP A 25 -10.72 11.30 2.79
CA ASP A 25 -10.97 12.05 1.56
C ASP A 25 -9.78 11.94 0.60
N TYR A 26 -10.03 11.31 -0.55
CA TYR A 26 -9.03 11.05 -1.58
C TYR A 26 -9.50 11.61 -2.93
N PRO A 27 -9.64 12.94 -3.08
CA PRO A 27 -10.32 13.55 -4.22
C PRO A 27 -9.59 13.28 -5.54
N ILE A 28 -8.26 13.39 -5.55
CA ILE A 28 -7.43 13.15 -6.75
C ILE A 28 -7.55 11.68 -7.20
N THR A 29 -7.40 10.74 -6.26
CA THR A 29 -7.52 9.30 -6.52
C THR A 29 -8.91 8.94 -7.02
N THR A 30 -9.95 9.49 -6.36
CA THR A 30 -11.36 9.31 -6.73
C THR A 30 -11.61 9.77 -8.16
N GLU A 31 -11.22 11.00 -8.50
CA GLU A 31 -11.46 11.55 -9.83
C GLU A 31 -10.71 10.76 -10.92
N TYR A 32 -9.47 10.38 -10.65
CA TYR A 32 -8.67 9.60 -11.58
C TYR A 32 -9.35 8.28 -11.94
N PHE A 33 -9.74 7.48 -10.95
CA PHE A 33 -10.35 6.18 -11.20
C PHE A 33 -11.80 6.27 -11.70
N LYS A 34 -12.56 7.29 -11.30
CA LYS A 34 -13.88 7.56 -11.90
C LYS A 34 -13.78 7.81 -13.40
N LYS A 35 -12.80 8.59 -13.86
CA LYS A 35 -12.56 8.84 -15.31
C LYS A 35 -12.19 7.57 -16.08
N GLN A 36 -11.66 6.56 -15.40
CA GLN A 36 -11.31 5.26 -15.97
C GLN A 36 -12.48 4.25 -15.90
N GLY A 37 -13.66 4.64 -15.39
CA GLY A 37 -14.86 3.81 -15.37
C GLY A 37 -14.98 2.86 -14.17
N TYR A 38 -14.18 3.03 -13.12
CA TYR A 38 -14.26 2.17 -11.92
C TYR A 38 -15.46 2.51 -11.04
N SER A 39 -16.04 1.48 -10.42
CA SER A 39 -17.14 1.65 -9.47
C SER A 39 -16.65 2.23 -8.13
N PRO A 40 -17.51 2.90 -7.35
CA PRO A 40 -17.15 3.38 -6.02
C PRO A 40 -16.54 2.30 -5.11
N GLU A 41 -17.05 1.07 -5.19
CA GLU A 41 -16.55 -0.08 -4.42
C GLU A 41 -15.12 -0.44 -4.82
N GLN A 42 -14.83 -0.48 -6.12
CA GLN A 42 -13.47 -0.73 -6.63
C GLN A 42 -12.50 0.39 -6.23
N ILE A 43 -12.94 1.64 -6.30
CA ILE A 43 -12.14 2.79 -5.87
C ILE A 43 -11.84 2.72 -4.37
N SER A 44 -12.79 2.25 -3.55
CA SER A 44 -12.58 2.11 -2.10
C SER A 44 -11.44 1.15 -1.73
N LEU A 45 -11.08 0.22 -2.63
CA LEU A 45 -9.95 -0.68 -2.44
C LEU A 45 -8.61 0.06 -2.53
N ALA A 46 -8.53 1.12 -3.34
CA ALA A 46 -7.30 1.90 -3.53
C ALA A 46 -6.89 2.72 -2.29
N TYR A 47 -7.82 2.96 -1.37
CA TYR A 47 -7.54 3.69 -0.12
C TYR A 47 -6.95 2.78 0.97
N ARG A 48 -7.08 1.45 0.79
CA ARG A 48 -6.65 0.50 1.80
C ARG A 48 -5.13 0.36 1.77
N LYS A 49 -4.54 0.22 2.96
CA LYS A 49 -3.14 -0.20 3.07
C LYS A 49 -2.97 -1.55 2.35
N GLY A 50 -2.06 -1.60 1.38
CA GLY A 50 -1.69 -2.85 0.75
C GLY A 50 -1.22 -3.86 1.79
N ILE A 51 -1.84 -5.05 1.80
CA ILE A 51 -1.40 -6.17 2.62
C ILE A 51 -0.42 -6.96 1.78
N PHE A 52 0.83 -7.04 2.23
CA PHE A 52 1.80 -7.92 1.61
C PHE A 52 1.46 -9.38 1.98
N PRO A 53 1.19 -10.28 1.01
CA PRO A 53 0.70 -11.61 1.31
C PRO A 53 1.85 -12.52 1.75
N HIS A 54 2.22 -12.42 3.03
CA HIS A 54 3.34 -13.16 3.60
C HIS A 54 3.17 -14.69 3.53
N GLU A 55 1.92 -15.17 3.58
CA GLU A 55 1.62 -16.60 3.43
C GLU A 55 1.85 -17.08 1.98
N TYR A 56 1.63 -16.21 1.00
CA TYR A 56 1.81 -16.54 -0.41
C TYR A 56 3.27 -16.41 -0.86
N ILE A 57 3.97 -15.37 -0.38
CA ILE A 57 5.36 -15.10 -0.74
C ILE A 57 6.29 -15.88 0.19
N ASP A 58 6.26 -17.21 0.03
CA ASP A 58 7.03 -18.17 0.82
C ASP A 58 8.47 -18.37 0.31
N SER A 59 8.75 -17.94 -0.93
CA SER A 59 10.01 -18.22 -1.61
C SER A 59 10.30 -17.19 -2.69
N HIS A 60 11.59 -17.03 -3.03
CA HIS A 60 12.00 -16.08 -4.07
C HIS A 60 11.43 -16.43 -5.46
N ASN A 61 11.08 -17.71 -5.68
CA ASN A 61 10.49 -18.13 -6.96
C ASN A 61 9.07 -17.58 -7.16
N ARG A 62 8.31 -17.29 -6.08
CA ARG A 62 6.98 -16.68 -6.18
C ARG A 62 7.00 -15.33 -6.90
N PHE A 63 8.10 -14.58 -6.78
CA PHE A 63 8.25 -13.31 -7.49
C PHE A 63 8.46 -13.43 -9.01
N LYS A 64 8.75 -14.65 -9.51
CA LYS A 64 8.93 -14.90 -10.95
C LYS A 64 7.61 -15.27 -11.64
N GLU A 65 6.53 -15.41 -10.89
CA GLU A 65 5.22 -15.77 -11.41
C GLU A 65 4.63 -14.59 -12.17
N THR A 66 4.04 -14.87 -13.33
CA THR A 66 3.47 -13.86 -14.24
C THR A 66 1.96 -13.79 -14.18
N GLU A 67 1.35 -14.66 -13.38
CA GLU A 67 -0.09 -14.79 -13.25
C GLU A 67 -0.47 -15.00 -11.78
N LEU A 68 -1.71 -14.66 -11.45
CA LEU A 68 -2.25 -14.89 -10.12
C LEU A 68 -2.50 -16.39 -9.91
N PRO A 69 -2.38 -16.87 -8.66
CA PRO A 69 -2.74 -18.25 -8.35
C PRO A 69 -4.22 -18.50 -8.66
N LEU A 70 -4.55 -19.73 -9.04
CA LEU A 70 -5.94 -20.15 -9.22
C LEU A 70 -6.67 -20.03 -7.88
N ILE A 71 -7.90 -19.50 -7.92
CA ILE A 71 -8.79 -19.50 -6.76
C ILE A 71 -9.22 -20.94 -6.54
N GLN A 72 -8.85 -21.52 -5.38
CA GLN A 72 -9.29 -22.86 -4.96
C GLN A 72 -10.67 -22.81 -4.32
#